data_AF-A0A9X3R6Y3-F1
#
_entry.id   AF-A0A9X3R6Y3-F1
#
_cell.length_a   1.000
_cell.length_b   1.000
_cell.length_c   1.000
_cell.angle_alpha   90.00
_cell.angle_beta   90.00
_cell.angle_gamma   90.00
#
_symmetry.space_group_name_H-M   'P 1'
#
loop_
_entity.id
_entity.type
_entity.pdbx_description
1 polymer ?
#
loop_
_entity_poly.entity_id
_entity_poly.type
_entity_poly.pdbx_seq_one_letter_code
_entity_poly.pdbx_strand_id
1 'polypeptide(L)'
;MPAIHEVATLTSKGQITLPKPIRQALGVDVGSKLAFDLRGSEVVVTRVDAEHEDPAIGAFLSLLARDIEAGRNVQGLPEDLARAMLENAGHGVNLDEEIDGKVEL
;
A
#
# COMPACT_ATOMS: atom_id res chain seq x y z
N MET A 1 -16.58 1.68 -1.33
CA MET A 1 -15.85 2.35 -0.22
C MET A 1 -16.80 3.33 0.46
N PRO A 2 -16.86 3.38 1.79
CA PRO A 2 -17.71 4.36 2.48
C PRO A 2 -17.20 5.78 2.21
N ALA A 3 -18.12 6.69 1.89
CA ALA A 3 -17.80 8.11 1.79
C ALA A 3 -17.77 8.71 3.21
N ILE A 4 -16.65 9.33 3.60
CA ILE A 4 -16.54 10.07 4.86
C ILE A 4 -16.92 11.53 4.57
N HIS A 5 -17.99 12.01 5.21
CA HIS A 5 -18.43 13.39 5.11
C HIS A 5 -18.25 14.08 6.46
N GLU A 6 -17.43 15.13 6.49
CA GLU A 6 -17.13 15.90 7.69
C GLU A 6 -17.13 17.39 7.35
N VAL A 7 -17.49 18.23 8.32
CA VAL A 7 -17.52 19.69 8.16
C VAL A 7 -16.39 20.32 8.98
N ALA A 8 -15.69 21.28 8.38
CA ALA A 8 -14.65 22.05 9.05
C ALA A 8 -14.88 23.55 8.89
N THR A 9 -14.52 24.32 9.92
CA THR A 9 -14.65 25.78 9.91
C THR A 9 -13.35 26.43 9.47
N LEU A 10 -13.45 27.40 8.57
CA LEU A 10 -12.34 28.27 8.19
C LEU A 10 -12.03 29.24 9.35
N THR A 11 -10.80 29.23 9.84
CA THR A 11 -10.37 30.22 10.84
C THR A 11 -10.21 31.59 10.21
N SER A 12 -10.10 32.64 11.05
CA SER A 12 -9.84 34.00 10.60
C SER A 12 -8.51 34.17 9.84
N LYS A 13 -7.59 33.21 10.00
CA LYS A 13 -6.30 33.17 9.28
C LYS A 13 -6.37 32.35 7.98
N GLY A 14 -7.56 31.96 7.53
CA GLY A 14 -7.73 31.15 6.34
C GLY A 14 -7.27 29.69 6.51
N GLN A 15 -7.13 29.20 7.74
CA GLN A 15 -6.75 27.81 7.99
C GLN A 15 -8.00 26.95 8.16
N ILE A 16 -7.97 25.72 7.65
CA ILE A 16 -8.94 24.66 7.97
C ILE A 16 -8.21 23.55 8.71
N THR A 17 -8.90 22.91 9.65
CA THR A 17 -8.39 21.69 10.28
C THR A 17 -8.99 20.48 9.58
N LEU A 18 -8.14 19.54 9.15
CA LEU A 18 -8.63 18.25 8.66
C LEU A 18 -9.26 17.44 9.81
N PRO A 19 -10.56 17.10 9.72
CA PRO A 19 -11.23 16.27 10.71
C PRO A 19 -10.49 14.94 10.92
N LYS A 20 -10.52 14.43 12.16
CA LYS A 20 -9.77 13.21 12.53
C LYS A 20 -10.02 12.03 11.57
N PRO A 21 -11.27 11.71 11.18
CA PRO A 21 -11.52 10.60 10.26
C PRO A 21 -10.86 10.78 8.89
N ILE A 22 -10.90 12.00 8.33
CA ILE A 22 -10.26 12.34 7.06
C ILE A 22 -8.74 12.23 7.17
N ARG A 23 -8.16 12.74 8.27
CA ARG A 23 -6.71 12.64 8.52
C ARG A 23 -6.22 11.19 8.55
N GLN A 24 -6.96 10.32 9.24
CA GLN A 24 -6.63 8.90 9.35
C GLN A 24 -6.78 8.18 8.00
N ALA A 25 -7.85 8.48 7.26
CA ALA A 25 -8.07 7.89 5.93
C ALA A 25 -7.00 8.31 4.90
N LEU A 26 -6.48 9.54 5.00
CA LEU A 26 -5.39 10.02 4.13
C LEU A 26 -3.99 9.61 4.63
N GLY A 27 -3.87 9.02 5.83
CA GLY A 27 -2.59 8.64 6.41
C GLY A 27 -1.61 9.82 6.50
N VAL A 28 -2.10 10.97 6.99
CA VAL A 28 -1.29 12.18 7.18
C VAL A 28 -1.10 12.52 8.65
N ASP A 29 0.13 12.91 8.99
CA ASP A 29 0.56 13.25 10.34
C ASP A 29 1.07 14.70 10.40
N VAL A 30 1.49 15.12 11.59
CA VAL A 30 2.11 16.43 11.80
C VAL A 30 3.34 16.56 10.90
N GLY A 31 3.35 17.58 10.04
CA GLY A 31 4.44 17.83 9.09
C GLY A 31 4.26 17.17 7.72
N SER A 32 3.24 16.32 7.52
CA SER A 32 2.89 15.82 6.18
C SER A 32 2.51 16.97 5.25
N LYS A 33 2.90 16.84 3.97
CA LYS A 33 2.52 17.79 2.92
C LYS A 33 1.25 17.32 2.23
N LEU A 34 0.40 18.28 1.89
CA LEU A 34 -0.86 18.07 1.16
C LEU A 34 -0.84 18.90 -0.11
N ALA A 35 -1.30 18.32 -1.21
CA ALA A 35 -1.58 19.05 -2.44
C ALA A 35 -3.07 19.38 -2.50
N PHE A 36 -3.38 20.56 -3.05
CA PHE A 36 -4.73 21.08 -3.20
C PHE A 36 -4.95 21.38 -4.68
N ASP A 37 -5.86 20.64 -5.31
CA ASP A 37 -6.26 20.84 -6.69
C ASP A 37 -7.69 21.41 -6.74
N LEU A 38 -7.86 22.58 -7.38
CA LEU A 38 -9.17 23.15 -7.63
C LEU A 38 -9.78 22.56 -8.91
N ARG A 39 -10.94 21.92 -8.80
CA ARG A 39 -11.71 21.32 -9.90
C ARG A 39 -13.10 21.95 -9.95
N GLY A 40 -13.25 23.01 -10.75
CA GLY A 40 -14.50 23.77 -10.80
C GLY A 40 -14.80 24.42 -9.44
N SER A 41 -15.84 23.93 -8.76
CA SER A 41 -16.22 24.37 -7.40
C SER A 41 -15.73 23.45 -6.28
N GLU A 42 -15.01 22.39 -6.60
CA GLU A 42 -14.52 21.40 -5.63
C GLU A 42 -13.02 21.52 -5.43
N VAL A 43 -12.55 21.22 -4.22
CA VAL A 43 -11.13 21.12 -3.90
C VAL A 43 -10.81 19.67 -3.59
N VAL A 44 -9.88 19.09 -4.35
CA VAL A 44 -9.34 17.75 -4.09
C VAL A 44 -8.07 17.90 -3.28
N VAL A 45 -8.01 17.20 -2.16
CA VAL A 45 -6.85 17.19 -1.27
C VAL A 45 -6.21 15.82 -1.31
N THR A 46 -4.93 15.77 -1.68
CA THR A 46 -4.14 14.54 -1.73
C THR A 46 -2.93 14.64 -0.83
N ARG A 47 -2.49 13.51 -0.28
CA ARG A 47 -1.20 13.43 0.39
C ARG A 47 -0.11 13.57 -0.68
N VAL A 48 0.85 14.45 -0.43
CA VAL A 48 2.10 14.45 -1.19
C VAL A 48 2.97 13.39 -0.56
N ASP A 49 3.10 12.26 -1.23
CA ASP A 49 4.10 11.28 -0.85
C ASP A 49 5.47 11.95 -1.00
N ALA A 50 6.23 12.00 0.10
CA ALA A 50 7.66 12.10 -0.07
C ALA A 50 8.09 10.79 -0.72
N GLU A 51 8.77 10.85 -1.86
CA GLU A 51 9.50 9.68 -2.35
C GLU A 51 10.40 9.21 -1.21
N HIS A 52 10.00 8.12 -0.57
CA HIS A 52 10.83 7.47 0.42
C HIS A 52 11.87 6.68 -0.35
N GLU A 53 12.97 7.34 -0.69
CA GLU A 53 14.15 6.66 -1.16
C GLU A 53 14.88 6.07 0.06
N ASP A 54 14.81 4.75 0.20
CA ASP A 54 15.68 4.00 1.10
C ASP A 54 16.86 3.46 0.28
N PRO A 55 18.08 4.01 0.43
CA PRO A 55 19.23 3.57 -0.34
C PRO A 55 19.61 2.11 -0.09
N ALA A 56 19.35 1.57 1.11
CA ALA A 56 19.66 0.19 1.45
C ALA A 56 18.69 -0.76 0.74
N ILE A 57 17.39 -0.47 0.78
CA ILE A 57 16.37 -1.23 0.03
C ILE A 57 16.65 -1.12 -1.47
N GLY A 58 16.93 0.09 -1.99
CA GLY A 58 17.25 0.30 -3.41
C GLY A 58 18.47 -0.51 -3.88
N ALA A 59 19.54 -0.52 -3.09
CA ALA A 59 20.73 -1.32 -3.37
C ALA A 59 20.43 -2.82 -3.32
N PHE A 60 19.63 -3.27 -2.35
CA PHE A 60 19.23 -4.67 -2.22
C PHE A 60 18.36 -5.14 -3.40
N LEU A 61 17.36 -4.36 -3.82
CA LEU A 61 16.55 -4.67 -4.99
C LEU A 61 17.38 -4.71 -6.27
N SER A 62 18.37 -3.82 -6.39
CA SER A 62 19.31 -3.83 -7.52
C SER A 62 20.16 -5.10 -7.56
N LEU A 63 20.58 -5.62 -6.40
CA LEU A 63 21.28 -6.90 -6.28
C LEU A 63 20.37 -8.05 -6.75
N LEU A 64 19.14 -8.13 -6.24
CA LEU A 64 18.19 -9.17 -6.62
C LEU A 64 17.89 -9.16 -8.12
N ALA A 65 17.67 -7.98 -8.71
CA ALA A 65 17.41 -7.84 -10.14
C ALA A 65 18.56 -8.42 -10.99
N ARG A 66 19.81 -8.08 -10.65
CA ARG A 66 21.00 -8.59 -11.36
C ARG A 66 21.21 -10.09 -11.21
N ASP A 67 20.82 -10.65 -10.07
CA ASP A 67 20.91 -12.10 -9.85
C ASP A 67 19.84 -12.85 -10.65
N ILE A 68 18.60 -12.34 -10.67
CA ILE A 68 17.51 -12.90 -11.47
C ILE A 68 17.84 -12.85 -12.97
N GLU A 69 18.27 -11.69 -13.49
CA GLU A 69 18.65 -11.53 -14.90
C GLU A 69 19.78 -12.48 -15.32
N ALA A 70 20.71 -12.75 -14.41
CA ALA A 70 21.82 -13.66 -14.65
C ALA A 70 21.50 -15.12 -14.31
N GLY A 71 20.28 -15.44 -13.87
CA GLY A 71 19.88 -16.78 -13.41
C GLY A 71 20.69 -17.28 -12.20
N ARG A 72 21.29 -16.38 -11.42
CA ARG A 72 22.01 -16.72 -10.18
C ARG A 72 21.04 -16.73 -9.02
N ASN A 73 21.20 -17.69 -8.10
CA ASN A 73 20.38 -17.80 -6.89
C ASN A 73 18.86 -17.96 -7.15
N VAL A 74 18.45 -18.18 -8.39
CA VAL A 74 17.10 -18.57 -8.79
C VAL A 74 17.10 -20.08 -8.97
N GLN A 75 16.23 -20.76 -8.23
CA GLN A 75 16.06 -22.21 -8.32
C GLN A 75 14.62 -22.55 -8.67
N GLY A 76 14.41 -23.75 -9.22
CA GLY A 76 13.07 -24.29 -9.39
C GLY A 76 12.37 -24.46 -8.04
N LEU A 77 11.04 -24.54 -8.08
CA LEU A 77 10.26 -24.91 -6.91
C LEU A 77 10.68 -26.31 -6.42
N PRO A 78 10.73 -26.54 -5.09
CA PRO A 78 10.84 -27.89 -4.55
C PRO A 78 9.76 -28.80 -5.15
N GLU A 79 10.08 -30.06 -5.43
CA GLU A 79 9.18 -30.97 -6.14
C GLU A 79 7.82 -31.11 -5.44
N ASP A 80 7.82 -31.24 -4.12
CA ASP A 80 6.60 -31.35 -3.33
C ASP A 80 5.72 -30.10 -3.43
N LEU A 81 6.34 -28.91 -3.44
CA LEU A 81 5.62 -27.65 -3.62
C LEU A 81 5.07 -27.52 -5.04
N ALA A 82 5.86 -27.86 -6.05
CA ALA A 82 5.42 -27.84 -7.45
C ALA A 82 4.23 -28.78 -7.67
N ARG A 83 4.27 -29.99 -7.08
CA ARG A 83 3.18 -30.98 -7.13
C ARG A 83 1.92 -30.44 -6.44
N ALA A 84 2.04 -29.92 -5.23
CA ALA A 84 0.92 -29.34 -4.51
C ALA A 84 0.27 -28.17 -5.28
N MET A 85 1.07 -27.30 -5.89
CA MET A 85 0.55 -26.20 -6.72
C MET A 85 -0.19 -26.72 -7.96
N LEU A 86 0.31 -27.76 -8.62
CA LEU A 86 -0.34 -28.38 -9.78
C LEU A 86 -1.66 -29.06 -9.41
N GLU A 87 -1.70 -29.79 -8.31
CA GLU A 87 -2.92 -30.45 -7.80
C GLU A 87 -4.01 -29.43 -7.48
N ASN A 88 -3.63 -28.24 -7.01
CA ASN A 88 -4.56 -27.17 -6.68
C ASN A 88 -4.80 -26.17 -7.84
N ALA A 89 -4.11 -26.33 -8.99
CA ALA A 89 -4.24 -25.43 -10.12
C ALA A 89 -5.63 -25.56 -10.77
N GLY A 90 -6.53 -24.64 -10.43
CA GLY A 90 -7.93 -24.63 -10.89
C GLY A 90 -8.96 -24.81 -9.77
N HIS A 91 -8.52 -24.98 -8.52
CA HIS A 91 -9.42 -24.89 -7.38
C HIS A 91 -9.88 -23.43 -7.19
N GLY A 92 -11.19 -23.21 -7.19
CA GLY A 92 -11.78 -21.93 -6.86
C GLY A 92 -11.64 -21.68 -5.37
N VAL A 93 -10.73 -20.79 -4.98
CA VAL A 93 -10.53 -20.38 -3.59
C VAL A 93 -11.36 -19.14 -3.30
N ASN A 94 -12.12 -19.15 -2.21
CA ASN A 94 -12.75 -17.95 -1.68
C ASN A 94 -11.74 -17.17 -0.83
N LEU A 95 -11.24 -16.04 -1.35
CA LEU A 95 -10.26 -15.22 -0.65
C LEU A 95 -10.83 -14.47 0.56
N ASP A 96 -12.16 -14.44 0.72
CA ASP A 96 -12.85 -13.82 1.85
C ASP A 96 -13.16 -14.82 2.98
N GLU A 97 -12.80 -16.10 2.84
CA GLU A 97 -12.97 -17.11 3.88
C GLU A 97 -11.99 -16.90 5.04
N GLU A 98 -12.46 -17.13 6.27
CA GLU A 98 -11.61 -17.05 7.46
C GLU A 98 -10.54 -18.16 7.41
N ILE A 99 -9.27 -17.80 7.62
CA ILE A 99 -8.17 -18.77 7.61
C ILE A 99 -8.24 -19.58 8.91
N ASP A 100 -8.75 -20.82 8.82
CA ASP A 100 -8.76 -21.78 9.92
C ASP A 100 -7.57 -22.74 9.81
N GLY A 101 -6.78 -22.87 10.87
CA GLY A 101 -5.60 -23.73 10.92
C GLY A 101 -4.57 -23.31 11.96
N LYS A 102 -3.81 -24.29 12.48
CA LYS A 102 -2.67 -24.01 13.35
C LYS A 102 -1.49 -23.53 12.51
N VAL A 103 -1.01 -22.32 12.78
CA VAL A 103 0.27 -21.84 12.24
C VAL A 103 1.39 -22.50 13.06
N GLU A 104 2.16 -23.39 12.46
CA GLU A 104 3.43 -23.82 13.05
C GLU A 104 4.46 -22.70 12.83
N LEU A 105 5.10 -22.27 13.93
CA LEU A 105 6.15 -21.26 13.96
C LEU A 105 7.53 -21.91 13.95
#